data_AF-A0A2A2HDL5-F1
#
_entry.id   AF-A0A2A2HDL5-F1
#
_cell.length_a   1.000
_cell.length_b   1.000
_cell.length_c   1.000
_cell.angle_alpha   90.00
_cell.angle_beta   90.00
_cell.angle_gamma   90.00
#
_symmetry.space_group_name_H-M   'P 1'
#
loop_
_entity.id
_entity.type
_entity.pdbx_description
1 polymer ?
#
loop_
_entity_poly.entity_id
_entity_poly.type
_entity_poly.pdbx_seq_one_letter_code
_entity_poly.pdbx_strand_id
1 'polypeptide(L)'
;LGSPLLQGYLKRSCNVMKQLSDEGFTVLELQINGRTSPMITVDYDHRCEFLASDGLAIPVREGEDDFGRWVAYQMNYQDCCVTWEARP
;
A
#
# COMPACT_ATOMS: atom_id res chain seq x y z
N LEU A 1 9.02 -26.49 -3.90
CA LEU A 1 7.60 -26.36 -4.31
C LEU A 1 6.93 -25.46 -3.28
N GLY A 2 6.51 -24.25 -3.69
CA GLY A 2 6.17 -23.16 -2.77
C GLY A 2 4.99 -23.47 -1.84
N SER A 3 5.06 -22.95 -0.61
CA SER A 3 4.02 -23.10 0.42
C SER A 3 2.63 -22.74 -0.15
N PRO A 4 1.59 -23.58 0.04
CA PRO A 4 0.21 -23.26 -0.38
C PRO A 4 -0.31 -21.92 0.14
N LEU A 5 0.16 -21.50 1.32
CA LEU A 5 -0.16 -20.19 1.88
C LEU A 5 0.40 -19.04 1.04
N LEU A 6 1.65 -19.18 0.57
CA LEU A 6 2.30 -18.18 -0.28
C LEU A 6 1.57 -18.03 -1.62
N GLN A 7 1.12 -19.14 -2.22
CA GLN A 7 0.31 -19.10 -3.43
C GLN A 7 -1.03 -18.39 -3.20
N GLY A 8 -1.66 -18.64 -2.05
CA GLY A 8 -2.89 -17.94 -1.66
C GLY A 8 -2.69 -16.43 -1.50
N TYR A 9 -1.62 -16.01 -0.82
CA TYR A 9 -1.29 -14.59 -0.67
C TYR A 9 -1.01 -13.91 -2.02
N LEU A 10 -0.22 -14.55 -2.89
CA LEU A 10 0.07 -14.03 -4.22
C LEU A 10 -1.21 -13.85 -5.04
N LYS A 11 -2.09 -14.85 -5.09
CA LYS A 11 -3.34 -14.77 -5.86
C LYS A 11 -4.22 -13.61 -5.40
N ARG A 12 -4.39 -13.43 -4.09
CA ARG A 12 -5.17 -12.31 -3.54
C ARG A 12 -4.52 -10.97 -3.84
N SER A 13 -3.21 -10.87 -3.64
CA SER A 13 -2.45 -9.64 -3.91
C SER A 13 -2.55 -9.23 -5.38
N CYS A 14 -2.46 -10.17 -6.31
CA CYS A 14 -2.64 -9.89 -7.74
C CYS A 14 -4.03 -9.32 -8.07
N ASN A 15 -5.08 -9.82 -7.44
CA ASN A 15 -6.43 -9.27 -7.64
C ASN A 15 -6.54 -7.84 -7.10
N VAL A 16 -5.98 -7.58 -5.91
CA VAL A 16 -5.97 -6.24 -5.31
C VAL A 16 -5.13 -5.27 -6.15
N MET A 17 -3.93 -5.65 -6.58
CA MET A 17 -3.09 -4.82 -7.45
C MET A 17 -3.81 -4.47 -8.75
N LYS A 18 -4.55 -5.44 -9.34
CA LYS A 18 -5.35 -5.17 -10.53
C LYS A 18 -6.46 -4.15 -10.25
N GLN A 19 -7.20 -4.29 -9.16
CA GLN A 19 -8.26 -3.35 -8.79
C GLN A 19 -7.70 -1.94 -8.52
N LEU A 20 -6.60 -1.84 -7.77
CA LEU A 20 -5.90 -0.57 -7.57
C LEU A 20 -5.49 0.06 -8.91
N SER A 21 -4.95 -0.74 -9.83
CA SER A 21 -4.59 -0.27 -11.17
C SER A 21 -5.81 0.14 -12.00
N ASP A 22 -6.94 -0.56 -11.88
CA ASP A 22 -8.21 -0.24 -12.55
C ASP A 22 -8.83 1.06 -11.96
N GLU A 23 -8.63 1.33 -10.67
CA GLU A 23 -8.90 2.61 -9.99
C GLU A 23 -7.83 3.68 -10.30
N GLY A 24 -6.81 3.28 -11.06
CA GLY A 24 -5.76 4.10 -11.64
C GLY A 24 -4.53 4.33 -10.76
N PHE A 25 -4.45 3.74 -9.56
CA PHE A 25 -3.24 3.82 -8.73
C PHE A 25 -2.06 3.20 -9.47
N THR A 26 -0.87 3.76 -9.24
CA THR A 26 0.37 3.16 -9.75
C THR A 26 0.96 2.26 -8.68
N VAL A 27 0.94 0.94 -8.89
CA VAL A 27 1.51 -0.03 -7.94
C VAL A 27 3.02 -0.10 -8.13
N LEU A 28 3.78 0.11 -7.05
CA LEU A 28 5.25 0.11 -7.05
C LEU A 28 5.84 -1.20 -6.54
N GLU A 29 5.27 -1.74 -5.47
CA GLU A 29 5.87 -2.90 -4.77
C GLU A 29 4.80 -3.79 -4.14
N LEU A 30 5.08 -5.10 -4.11
CA LEU A 30 4.35 -6.09 -3.32
C LEU A 30 5.31 -6.79 -2.36
N GLN A 31 5.05 -6.72 -1.06
CA GLN A 31 5.80 -7.41 -0.03
C GLN A 31 4.95 -8.52 0.62
N ILE A 32 5.48 -9.75 0.60
CA ILE A 32 4.91 -10.92 1.28
C ILE A 32 5.96 -11.48 2.26
N ASN A 33 5.96 -10.97 3.48
CA ASN A 33 6.98 -11.25 4.50
C ASN A 33 6.47 -12.17 5.63
N GLY A 34 5.48 -13.01 5.35
CA GLY A 34 4.90 -13.92 6.35
C GLY A 34 3.99 -13.23 7.38
N ARG A 35 3.73 -11.93 7.23
CA ARG A 35 2.66 -11.22 7.93
C ARG A 35 1.29 -11.74 7.49
N THR A 36 0.28 -11.50 8.34
CA THR A 36 -1.11 -11.88 8.11
C THR A 36 -1.72 -11.25 6.86
N SER A 37 -1.24 -10.08 6.44
CA SER A 37 -1.70 -9.37 5.24
C SER A 37 -0.49 -8.91 4.40
N PRO A 38 -0.47 -9.22 3.08
CA PRO A 38 0.49 -8.66 2.15
C PRO A 38 0.45 -7.14 2.13
N MET A 39 1.59 -6.50 1.91
CA MET A 39 1.71 -5.06 1.80
C MET A 39 1.91 -4.67 0.34
N ILE A 40 1.11 -3.72 -0.14
CA ILE A 40 1.19 -3.17 -1.49
C ILE A 40 1.55 -1.69 -1.37
N THR A 41 2.68 -1.30 -1.94
CA THR A 41 3.09 0.11 -2.03
C THR A 41 2.57 0.70 -3.32
N VAL A 42 1.89 1.84 -3.23
CA VAL A 42 1.47 2.64 -4.39
C VAL A 42 2.25 3.95 -4.45
N ASP A 43 2.38 4.49 -5.65
CA ASP A 43 2.92 5.84 -5.84
C ASP A 43 1.95 6.88 -5.28
N TYR A 44 2.52 7.96 -4.76
CA TYR A 44 1.72 9.03 -4.17
C TYR A 44 1.12 9.93 -5.26
N ASP A 45 -0.19 10.15 -5.18
CA ASP A 45 -0.92 11.09 -6.03
C ASP A 45 -2.15 11.67 -5.32
N HIS A 46 -2.93 12.51 -6.03
CA HIS A 46 -4.13 13.17 -5.53
C HIS A 46 -5.18 12.25 -4.89
N ARG A 47 -5.25 10.96 -5.24
CA ARG A 47 -6.16 10.00 -4.61
C ARG A 47 -5.69 9.63 -3.22
N CYS A 48 -4.37 9.51 -3.03
CA CYS A 48 -3.77 9.27 -1.73
C CYS A 48 -4.04 10.44 -0.79
N GLU A 49 -3.98 11.68 -1.29
CA GLU A 49 -4.38 12.89 -0.56
C GLU A 49 -5.85 12.85 -0.13
N PHE A 50 -6.74 12.49 -1.07
CA PHE A 50 -8.16 12.35 -0.78
C PHE A 50 -8.41 11.29 0.32
N LEU A 51 -7.81 10.11 0.19
CA LEU A 51 -7.95 9.03 1.17
C LEU A 51 -7.41 9.41 2.56
N ALA A 52 -6.30 10.14 2.63
CA ALA A 52 -5.75 10.62 3.90
C ALA A 52 -6.65 11.70 4.53
N SER A 53 -7.12 12.66 3.73
CA SER A 53 -7.98 13.76 4.22
C SER A 53 -9.37 13.31 4.64
N ASP A 54 -9.92 12.27 4.01
CA ASP A 54 -11.21 11.66 4.38
C ASP A 54 -11.07 10.67 5.57
N GLY A 55 -9.86 10.49 6.10
CA GLY A 55 -9.58 9.59 7.23
C GLY A 55 -9.64 8.10 6.89
N LEU A 56 -9.66 7.75 5.60
CA LEU A 56 -9.65 6.37 5.10
C LEU A 56 -8.24 5.76 5.15
N ALA A 57 -7.21 6.59 5.20
CA ALA A 57 -5.84 6.19 5.46
C ALA A 57 -5.27 6.92 6.68
N ILE A 58 -4.48 6.19 7.47
CA ILE A 58 -3.90 6.70 8.71
C ILE A 58 -2.39 6.88 8.56
N PRO A 59 -1.81 7.95 9.13
CA PRO A 59 -0.37 8.08 9.21
C PRO A 59 0.17 7.04 10.20
N VAL A 60 1.23 6.35 9.82
CA VAL A 60 1.84 5.29 10.66
C VAL A 60 3.30 5.53 10.98
N ARG A 61 3.95 6.37 10.19
CA ARG A 61 5.35 6.72 10.38
C ARG A 61 5.60 8.07 9.74
N GLU A 62 6.52 8.82 10.31
CA GLU A 62 7.00 10.08 9.75
C GLU A 62 8.50 10.14 9.93
N GLY A 63 9.14 10.99 9.13
CA GLY A 63 10.57 11.21 9.19
C GLY A 63 10.98 12.45 8.41
N GLU A 64 12.29 12.69 8.42
CA GLU A 64 12.94 13.77 7.69
C GLU A 64 14.21 13.20 7.08
N ASP A 65 14.41 13.45 5.78
CA ASP A 65 15.61 13.09 5.04
C ASP A 65 16.14 14.31 4.25
N ASP A 66 17.15 14.10 3.41
CA ASP A 66 17.75 15.18 2.60
C ASP A 66 16.75 15.87 1.65
N PHE A 67 15.58 15.25 1.41
CA PHE A 67 14.50 15.77 0.58
C PHE A 67 13.34 16.34 1.41
N GLY A 68 13.55 16.56 2.70
CA GLY A 68 12.58 17.14 3.63
C GLY A 68 11.75 16.10 4.38
N ARG A 69 10.61 16.55 4.90
CA ARG A 69 9.73 15.70 5.71
C ARG A 69 8.93 14.75 4.84
N TRP A 70 8.64 13.58 5.39
CA TRP A 70 7.74 12.61 4.78
C TRP A 70 6.85 11.97 5.83
N VAL A 71 5.67 11.53 5.39
CA VAL A 71 4.70 10.79 6.21
C VAL A 71 4.27 9.55 5.42
N ALA A 72 4.48 8.37 6.00
CA ALA A 72 3.96 7.12 5.48
C ALA A 72 2.54 6.91 5.97
N TYR A 73 1.64 6.65 5.04
CA TYR A 73 0.24 6.31 5.30
C TYR A 73 -0.01 4.84 5.04
N GLN A 74 -1.05 4.31 5.69
CA GLN A 74 -1.57 3.01 5.36
C GLN A 74 -3.10 2.99 5.39
N MET A 75 -3.68 2.09 4.58
CA MET A 75 -5.08 1.69 4.67
C MET A 75 -5.23 0.18 4.50
N ASN A 76 -6.26 -0.39 5.10
CA ASN A 76 -6.66 -1.75 4.77
C ASN A 76 -7.52 -1.70 3.50
N TYR A 77 -7.09 -2.41 2.46
CA TYR A 77 -7.85 -2.58 1.24
C TYR A 77 -8.01 -4.08 0.98
N GLN A 78 -9.20 -4.58 1.30
CA GLN A 78 -9.51 -6.01 1.27
C GLN A 78 -8.50 -6.81 2.12
N ASP A 79 -7.85 -7.82 1.54
CA ASP A 79 -6.90 -8.70 2.23
C ASP A 79 -5.46 -8.15 2.25
N CYS A 80 -5.25 -6.92 1.77
CA CYS A 80 -3.94 -6.27 1.69
C CYS A 80 -3.89 -4.97 2.50
N CYS A 81 -2.70 -4.64 2.99
CA CYS A 81 -2.37 -3.32 3.50
C CYS A 81 -1.80 -2.50 2.34
N VAL A 82 -2.39 -1.36 2.03
CA VAL A 82 -1.91 -0.43 1.00
C VAL A 82 -1.19 0.71 1.68
N THR A 83 0.02 1.04 1.20
CA THR A 83 0.89 2.05 1.79
C THR A 83 1.44 3.01 0.75
N TRP A 84 1.71 4.25 1.15
CA TRP A 84 2.43 5.25 0.35
C TRP A 84 3.17 6.23 1.27
N GLU A 85 4.13 6.97 0.72
CA GLU A 85 4.82 8.06 1.40
C GLU A 85 4.43 9.39 0.75
N ALA A 86 3.90 10.32 1.55
CA ALA A 86 3.57 11.68 1.13
C ALA A 86 4.66 12.65 1.61
N ARG A 87 4.98 13.66 0.81
CA ARG A 87 5.86 14.77 1.19
C ARG A 87 5.05 16.07 1.22
N PRO A 88 4.76 16.61 2.42
CA PRO A 88 4.04 17.87 2.57
C PRO A 88 4.89 19.09 2.17
#